data_AF-A0A0B7N703-F1
#
_entry.id   AF-A0A0B7N703-F1
#
_cell.length_a   1.000
_cell.length_b   1.000
_cell.length_c   1.000
_cell.angle_alpha   90.00
_cell.angle_beta   90.00
_cell.angle_gamma   90.00
#
_symmetry.space_group_name_H-M   'P 1'
#
loop_
_entity.id
_entity.type
_entity.pdbx_description
1 polymer ?
#
loop_
_entity_poly.entity_id
_entity_poly.type
_entity_poly.pdbx_seq_one_letter_code
_entity_poly.pdbx_strand_id
1 'polypeptide(L)'
;MSLTEEQINTLHEVVSQFRGLQDTLPTQLQEIRETLAIQQQQINTLVNSTLQPNQAMNIKVRLPTTFDGKPGQCSTFFSQLSTNVTNAFGDSDPVITAENQLRRLKQDNLSASIYATRFRMHAQLVEWNDAALMSQFKVNLSQPIQNELARRPNCTTLEQLIFEAIYHGWLGDLKI
;
A
#
# COMPACT_ATOMS: atom_id res chain seq x y z
N MET A 1 26.38 -1.54 68.64
CA MET A 1 26.72 -1.14 67.27
C MET A 1 25.59 -0.28 66.75
N SER A 2 25.80 1.02 66.72
CA SER A 2 24.81 2.00 66.26
C SER A 2 25.11 2.33 64.80
N LEU A 3 24.10 2.37 63.94
CA LEU A 3 24.26 2.77 62.54
C LEU A 3 24.82 4.20 62.46
N THR A 4 25.77 4.43 61.56
CA THR A 4 26.32 5.76 61.34
C THR A 4 25.27 6.69 60.70
N GLU A 5 25.36 7.98 60.97
CA GLU A 5 24.38 8.99 60.49
C GLU A 5 24.24 9.00 58.96
N GLU A 6 25.33 8.70 58.27
CA GLU A 6 25.39 8.54 56.81
C GLU A 6 24.60 7.31 56.33
N GLN A 7 24.65 6.19 57.08
CA GLN A 7 23.85 4.99 56.80
C GLN A 7 22.36 5.22 57.04
N ILE A 8 22.00 6.07 58.02
CA ILE A 8 20.61 6.44 58.30
C ILE A 8 20.05 7.32 57.17
N ASN A 9 20.83 8.29 56.69
CA ASN A 9 20.42 9.17 55.59
C ASN A 9 20.25 8.41 54.26
N THR A 10 21.17 7.51 53.94
CA THR A 10 21.03 6.65 52.75
C THR A 10 19.82 5.73 52.85
N LEU A 11 19.52 5.18 54.04
CA LEU A 11 18.30 4.40 54.27
C LEU A 11 17.04 5.22 54.03
N HIS A 12 16.98 6.46 54.53
CA HIS A 12 15.84 7.35 54.31
C HIS A 12 15.65 7.70 52.83
N GLU A 13 16.74 7.94 52.10
CA GLU A 13 16.68 8.22 50.66
C GLU A 13 16.14 7.00 49.88
N VAL A 14 16.65 5.81 50.17
CA VAL A 14 16.17 4.56 49.55
C VAL A 14 14.70 4.30 49.89
N VAL A 15 14.28 4.52 51.14
CA VAL A 15 12.88 4.36 51.54
C VAL A 15 11.97 5.40 50.87
N SER A 16 12.45 6.64 50.69
CA SER A 16 11.73 7.69 49.98
C SER A 16 11.57 7.36 48.50
N GLN A 17 12.62 6.87 47.84
CA GLN A 17 12.56 6.41 46.45
C GLN A 17 11.61 5.22 46.29
N PHE A 18 11.67 4.25 47.22
CA PHE A 18 10.78 3.09 47.19
C PHE A 18 9.32 3.50 47.37
N ARG A 19 9.04 4.46 48.26
CA ARG A 19 7.69 5.01 48.45
C ARG A 19 7.20 5.74 47.20
N GLY A 20 8.03 6.58 46.59
CA GLY A 20 7.71 7.24 45.33
C GLY A 20 7.40 6.25 44.20
N LEU A 21 8.15 5.15 44.10
CA LEU A 21 7.87 4.07 43.15
C LEU A 21 6.56 3.33 43.47
N GLN A 22 6.29 3.08 44.75
CA GLN A 22 5.08 2.42 45.21
C GLN A 22 3.81 3.26 44.92
N ASP A 23 3.92 4.59 44.94
CA ASP A 23 2.83 5.50 44.64
C ASP A 23 2.62 5.68 43.11
N THR A 24 3.67 5.54 42.31
CA THR A 24 3.63 5.75 40.85
C THR A 24 3.26 4.49 40.06
N LEU A 25 3.66 3.31 40.53
CA LEU A 25 3.37 2.03 39.86
C LEU A 25 1.86 1.77 39.62
N PRO A 26 0.95 2.00 40.59
CA PRO A 26 -0.48 1.79 40.37
C PRO A 26 -1.04 2.69 39.26
N THR A 27 -0.60 3.96 39.22
CA THR A 27 -1.03 4.94 38.23
C THR A 27 -0.55 4.55 36.84
N GLN A 28 0.72 4.17 36.69
CA GLN A 28 1.26 3.72 35.40
C GLN A 28 0.56 2.45 34.90
N LEU A 29 0.26 1.50 35.78
CA LEU A 29 -0.49 0.29 35.41
C LEU A 29 -1.93 0.61 34.98
N GLN A 30 -2.56 1.60 35.62
CA GLN A 30 -3.89 2.06 35.23
C GLN A 30 -3.87 2.72 33.84
N GLU A 31 -2.89 3.58 33.56
CA GLU A 31 -2.71 4.21 32.24
C GLU A 31 -2.46 3.19 31.13
N ILE A 32 -1.62 2.17 31.40
CA ILE A 32 -1.38 1.06 30.46
C ILE A 32 -2.68 0.30 30.20
N ARG A 33 -3.45 0.01 31.24
CA ARG A 33 -4.73 -0.69 31.10
C ARG A 33 -5.73 0.09 30.26
N GLU A 34 -5.81 1.40 30.46
CA GLU A 34 -6.68 2.29 29.67
C GLU A 34 -6.22 2.35 28.21
N THR A 35 -4.92 2.47 27.97
CA THR A 35 -4.34 2.48 26.62
C THR A 35 -4.62 1.17 25.89
N LEU A 36 -4.43 0.03 26.55
CA LEU A 36 -4.73 -1.29 25.98
C LEU A 36 -6.23 -1.47 25.70
N ALA A 37 -7.11 -0.95 26.56
CA ALA A 37 -8.55 -0.99 26.33
C ALA A 37 -8.95 -0.17 25.09
N ILE A 38 -8.37 1.03 24.92
CA ILE A 38 -8.60 1.88 23.74
C ILE A 38 -8.08 1.17 22.48
N GLN A 39 -6.88 0.58 22.51
CA GLN A 39 -6.33 -0.17 21.38
C GLN A 39 -7.21 -1.36 21.02
N GLN A 40 -7.73 -2.10 22.01
CA GLN A 40 -8.64 -3.22 21.75
C GLN A 40 -9.95 -2.77 21.13
N GLN A 41 -10.49 -1.61 21.53
CA GLN A 41 -11.67 -1.02 20.87
C GLN A 41 -11.37 -0.62 19.43
N GLN A 42 -10.22 -0.01 19.16
CA GLN A 42 -9.79 0.35 17.81
C GLN A 42 -9.65 -0.90 16.92
N ILE A 43 -8.99 -1.94 17.42
CA ILE A 43 -8.89 -3.24 16.74
C ILE A 43 -10.28 -3.78 16.46
N ASN A 44 -11.19 -3.78 17.43
CA ASN A 44 -12.56 -4.27 17.22
C ASN A 44 -13.32 -3.42 16.18
N THR A 45 -13.11 -2.11 16.11
CA THR A 45 -13.72 -1.27 15.05
C THR A 45 -13.16 -1.57 13.67
N LEU A 46 -11.84 -1.75 13.53
CA LEU A 46 -11.16 -2.13 12.29
C LEU A 46 -11.54 -3.55 11.85
N VAL A 47 -11.62 -4.47 12.81
CA VAL A 47 -12.02 -5.86 12.61
C VAL A 47 -13.50 -5.95 12.26
N ASN A 48 -14.39 -5.17 12.87
CA ASN A 48 -15.81 -5.17 12.48
C ASN A 48 -16.07 -4.48 11.14
N SER A 49 -15.18 -3.58 10.69
CA SER A 49 -15.23 -3.02 9.33
C SER A 49 -14.63 -3.96 8.29
N THR A 50 -13.76 -4.90 8.67
CA THR A 50 -13.16 -5.91 7.77
C THR A 50 -13.80 -7.31 7.84
N LEU A 51 -14.46 -7.65 8.96
CA LEU A 51 -15.25 -8.85 9.21
C LEU A 51 -16.75 -8.55 9.12
N GLN A 52 -17.16 -7.76 8.12
CA GLN A 52 -18.41 -8.16 7.50
C GLN A 52 -18.17 -9.61 7.05
N PRO A 53 -18.86 -10.62 7.63
CA PRO A 53 -18.77 -11.97 7.13
C PRO A 53 -19.06 -11.82 5.66
N ASN A 54 -18.10 -12.21 4.82
CA ASN A 54 -18.17 -12.26 3.37
C ASN A 54 -19.63 -12.53 3.03
N GLN A 55 -20.39 -11.45 2.81
CA GLN A 55 -21.78 -11.58 2.44
C GLN A 55 -21.56 -12.11 1.06
N ALA A 56 -21.63 -13.43 0.92
CA ALA A 56 -21.67 -14.13 -0.35
C ALA A 56 -22.53 -13.23 -1.18
N MET A 57 -21.90 -12.51 -2.12
CA MET A 57 -22.36 -11.24 -2.64
C MET A 57 -23.78 -11.42 -3.11
N ASN A 58 -24.74 -11.28 -2.20
CA ASN A 58 -26.13 -11.19 -2.51
C ASN A 58 -26.23 -9.71 -2.78
N ILE A 59 -25.63 -9.34 -3.91
CA ILE A 59 -25.94 -8.14 -4.62
C ILE A 59 -27.42 -8.35 -4.89
N LYS A 60 -28.26 -7.96 -3.94
CA LYS A 60 -29.57 -7.44 -4.25
C LYS A 60 -29.23 -6.25 -5.12
N VAL A 61 -29.05 -6.53 -6.41
CA VAL A 61 -28.95 -5.53 -7.45
C VAL A 61 -30.22 -4.73 -7.23
N ARG A 62 -30.10 -3.61 -6.52
CA ARG A 62 -31.19 -2.65 -6.45
C ARG A 62 -31.39 -2.32 -7.91
N LEU A 63 -32.54 -2.69 -8.45
CA LEU A 63 -32.86 -2.37 -9.83
C LEU A 63 -32.56 -0.88 -9.98
N PRO A 64 -31.62 -0.50 -10.87
CA PRO A 64 -31.34 0.90 -11.14
C PRO A 64 -32.68 1.58 -11.38
N THR A 65 -32.91 2.74 -10.76
CA THR A 65 -34.11 3.50 -11.08
C THR A 65 -34.09 3.75 -12.59
N THR A 66 -35.11 3.26 -13.30
CA THR A 66 -35.25 3.46 -14.74
C THR A 66 -35.11 4.95 -15.03
N PHE A 67 -34.22 5.31 -15.95
CA PHE A 67 -34.08 6.71 -16.36
C PHE A 67 -35.43 7.21 -16.90
N ASP A 68 -36.03 8.18 -16.22
CA ASP A 68 -37.37 8.69 -16.49
C ASP A 68 -37.38 9.79 -17.57
N GLY A 69 -36.25 10.00 -18.26
CA GLY A 69 -36.11 10.98 -19.34
C GLY A 69 -35.97 12.43 -18.87
N LYS A 70 -35.99 12.70 -17.57
CA LYS A 70 -35.90 14.06 -17.03
C LYS A 70 -34.44 14.54 -16.98
N PRO A 71 -34.10 15.68 -17.63
CA PRO A 71 -32.73 16.20 -17.65
C PRO A 71 -32.12 16.41 -16.27
N GLY A 72 -32.93 16.79 -15.28
CA GLY A 72 -32.50 17.01 -13.90
C GLY A 72 -32.05 15.75 -13.15
N GLN A 73 -32.38 14.56 -13.64
CA GLN A 73 -32.01 13.28 -13.03
C GLN A 73 -30.88 12.54 -13.77
N CYS A 74 -30.39 13.09 -14.89
CA CYS A 74 -29.33 12.47 -15.71
C CYS A 74 -28.07 12.19 -14.90
N SER A 75 -27.56 13.17 -14.15
CA SER A 75 -26.30 13.03 -13.39
C SER A 75 -26.40 11.91 -12.35
N THR A 76 -27.49 11.88 -11.59
CA THR A 76 -27.77 10.85 -10.59
C THR A 76 -27.86 9.47 -11.23
N PHE A 77 -28.59 9.35 -12.36
CA PHE A 77 -28.71 8.08 -13.10
C PHE A 77 -27.36 7.57 -13.59
N PHE A 78 -26.54 8.42 -14.23
CA PHE A 78 -25.23 8.01 -14.72
C PHE A 78 -24.25 7.65 -13.59
N SER A 79 -24.29 8.38 -12.46
CA SER A 79 -23.51 8.03 -11.27
C SER A 79 -23.90 6.66 -10.71
N GLN A 80 -25.21 6.40 -10.59
CA GLN A 80 -25.72 5.10 -10.15
C GLN A 80 -25.37 3.98 -11.14
N LEU A 81 -25.50 4.23 -12.44
CA LEU A 81 -25.15 3.27 -13.48
C LEU A 81 -23.66 2.93 -13.40
N SER A 82 -22.78 3.94 -13.37
CA SER A 82 -21.34 3.75 -13.27
C SER A 82 -20.98 2.95 -12.03
N THR A 83 -21.57 3.27 -10.88
CA THR A 83 -21.36 2.51 -9.63
C THR A 83 -21.80 1.06 -9.77
N ASN A 84 -22.99 0.81 -10.31
CA ASN A 84 -23.51 -0.56 -10.46
C ASN A 84 -22.70 -1.38 -11.47
N VAL A 85 -22.29 -0.78 -12.58
CA VAL A 85 -21.47 -1.46 -13.60
C VAL A 85 -20.09 -1.77 -13.03
N THR A 86 -19.44 -0.83 -12.32
CA THR A 86 -18.16 -1.08 -11.67
C THR A 86 -18.28 -2.14 -10.57
N ASN A 87 -19.34 -2.13 -9.78
CA ASN A 87 -19.53 -3.16 -8.74
C ASN A 87 -19.84 -4.55 -9.32
N ALA A 88 -20.55 -4.64 -10.44
CA ALA A 88 -20.94 -5.91 -11.05
C ALA A 88 -19.85 -6.53 -11.93
N PHE A 89 -19.04 -5.70 -12.61
CA PHE A 89 -18.10 -6.15 -13.64
C PHE A 89 -16.70 -5.52 -13.53
N GLY A 90 -16.55 -4.47 -12.73
CA GLY A 90 -15.29 -3.75 -12.56
C GLY A 90 -14.41 -4.32 -11.46
N ASP A 91 -13.20 -3.78 -11.38
CA ASP A 91 -12.30 -4.03 -10.26
C ASP A 91 -12.72 -3.17 -9.06
N SER A 92 -12.90 -3.79 -7.89
CA SER A 92 -13.26 -3.08 -6.66
C SER A 92 -12.11 -2.22 -6.13
N ASP A 93 -10.87 -2.54 -6.48
CA ASP A 93 -9.68 -1.75 -6.12
C ASP A 93 -8.68 -1.73 -7.29
N PRO A 94 -8.96 -0.91 -8.33
CA PRO A 94 -8.15 -0.90 -9.55
C PRO A 94 -6.71 -0.43 -9.31
N VAL A 95 -6.49 0.40 -8.28
CA VAL A 95 -5.14 0.90 -7.93
C VAL A 95 -4.32 -0.23 -7.33
N ILE A 96 -4.84 -0.93 -6.30
CA ILE A 96 -4.11 -2.04 -5.66
C ILE A 96 -3.90 -3.19 -6.64
N THR A 97 -4.89 -3.51 -7.47
CA THR A 97 -4.71 -4.50 -8.52
C THR A 97 -3.63 -4.07 -9.51
N ALA A 98 -3.63 -2.83 -9.99
CA ALA A 98 -2.61 -2.34 -10.90
C ALA A 98 -1.20 -2.37 -10.27
N GLU A 99 -1.05 -2.00 -9.00
CA GLU A 99 0.23 -2.11 -8.30
C GLU A 99 0.70 -3.57 -8.20
N ASN A 100 -0.21 -4.50 -7.89
CA ASN A 100 0.11 -5.92 -7.82
C ASN A 100 0.52 -6.47 -9.19
N GLN A 101 -0.14 -6.03 -10.27
CA GLN A 101 0.24 -6.38 -11.64
C GLN A 101 1.60 -5.79 -12.00
N LEU A 102 1.89 -4.52 -11.67
CA LEU A 102 3.21 -3.90 -11.86
C LEU A 102 4.33 -4.66 -11.13
N ARG A 103 4.06 -5.08 -9.89
CA ARG A 103 5.04 -5.83 -9.09
C ARG A 103 5.34 -7.22 -9.64
N ARG A 104 4.33 -7.86 -10.26
CA ARG A 104 4.42 -9.21 -10.81
C ARG A 104 4.83 -9.25 -12.29
N LEU A 105 4.69 -8.13 -13.00
CA LEU A 105 4.99 -8.06 -14.42
C LEU A 105 6.49 -8.26 -14.66
N LYS A 106 6.82 -9.33 -15.39
CA LYS A 106 8.17 -9.66 -15.84
C LYS A 106 8.24 -9.61 -17.35
N GLN A 107 9.40 -9.21 -17.88
CA GLN A 107 9.64 -9.31 -19.31
C GLN A 107 9.63 -10.77 -19.76
N ASP A 108 10.38 -11.65 -19.08
CA ASP A 108 10.51 -13.09 -19.40
C ASP A 108 10.61 -13.33 -20.93
N ASN A 109 9.65 -14.05 -21.50
CA ASN A 109 9.59 -14.39 -22.94
C ASN A 109 8.90 -13.32 -23.80
N LEU A 110 8.58 -12.15 -23.25
CA LEU A 110 7.98 -11.04 -23.99
C LEU A 110 9.07 -10.18 -24.63
N SER A 111 8.76 -9.62 -25.81
CA SER A 111 9.58 -8.55 -26.37
C SER A 111 9.56 -7.33 -25.45
N ALA A 112 10.64 -6.54 -25.49
CA ALA A 112 10.74 -5.32 -24.69
C ALA A 112 9.58 -4.34 -24.95
N SER A 113 9.08 -4.28 -26.19
CA SER A 113 7.93 -3.44 -26.56
C SER A 113 6.62 -3.90 -25.92
N ILE A 114 6.33 -5.21 -25.90
CA ILE A 114 5.12 -5.75 -25.28
C ILE A 114 5.16 -5.58 -23.76
N TYR A 115 6.32 -5.84 -23.16
CA TYR A 115 6.53 -5.60 -21.73
C TYR A 115 6.30 -4.12 -21.38
N ALA A 116 6.90 -3.19 -22.13
CA ALA A 116 6.72 -1.76 -21.93
C ALA A 116 5.27 -1.30 -22.03
N THR A 117 4.51 -1.79 -23.02
CA THR A 117 3.09 -1.45 -23.17
C THR A 117 2.27 -1.93 -21.96
N ARG A 118 2.48 -3.17 -21.50
CA ARG A 118 1.80 -3.69 -20.31
C ARG A 118 2.16 -2.90 -19.05
N PHE A 119 3.43 -2.54 -18.92
CA PHE A 119 3.91 -1.74 -17.80
C PHE A 119 3.23 -0.37 -17.78
N ARG A 120 3.18 0.33 -18.91
CA ARG A 120 2.49 1.63 -19.02
C ARG A 120 1.01 1.54 -18.69
N MET A 121 0.33 0.48 -19.15
CA MET A 121 -1.10 0.27 -18.90
C MET A 121 -1.40 0.22 -17.39
N HIS A 122 -0.59 -0.47 -16.61
CA HIS A 122 -0.76 -0.52 -15.16
C HIS A 122 -0.22 0.75 -14.47
N ALA A 123 0.87 1.34 -14.98
CA ALA A 123 1.45 2.57 -14.46
C ALA A 123 0.47 3.76 -14.51
N GLN A 124 -0.44 3.80 -15.48
CA GLN A 124 -1.47 4.84 -15.59
C GLN A 124 -2.47 4.86 -14.43
N LEU A 125 -2.60 3.77 -13.68
CA LEU A 125 -3.57 3.62 -12.59
C LEU A 125 -2.96 3.82 -11.21
N VAL A 126 -1.64 3.94 -11.10
CA VAL A 126 -0.93 4.04 -9.81
C VAL A 126 -0.32 5.43 -9.62
N GLU A 127 -0.24 5.87 -8.37
CA GLU A 127 0.28 7.21 -8.02
C GLU A 127 1.80 7.22 -7.76
N TRP A 128 2.54 6.35 -8.42
CA TRP A 128 3.99 6.24 -8.21
C TRP A 128 4.74 7.32 -8.98
N ASN A 129 5.84 7.81 -8.40
CA ASN A 129 6.74 8.74 -9.09
C ASN A 129 7.63 8.02 -10.11
N ASP A 130 8.23 8.79 -11.02
CA ASP A 130 9.13 8.27 -12.06
C ASP A 130 10.27 7.43 -11.49
N ALA A 131 10.89 7.84 -10.39
CA ALA A 131 12.00 7.08 -9.79
C ALA A 131 11.57 5.67 -9.34
N ALA A 132 10.39 5.55 -8.72
CA ALA A 132 9.83 4.28 -8.29
C ALA A 132 9.43 3.41 -9.49
N LEU A 133 8.78 4.00 -10.50
CA LEU A 133 8.40 3.30 -11.74
C LEU A 133 9.64 2.81 -12.51
N MET A 134 10.67 3.64 -12.62
CA MET A 134 11.93 3.28 -13.26
C MET A 134 12.65 2.15 -12.53
N SER A 135 12.69 2.21 -11.20
CA SER A 135 13.26 1.13 -10.38
C SER A 135 12.50 -0.18 -10.62
N GLN A 136 11.17 -0.14 -10.57
CA GLN A 136 10.34 -1.32 -10.79
C GLN A 136 10.47 -1.89 -12.20
N PHE A 137 10.55 -1.01 -13.21
CA PHE A 137 10.72 -1.40 -14.61
C PHE A 137 12.04 -2.13 -14.83
N LYS A 138 13.16 -1.61 -14.29
CA LYS A 138 14.51 -2.17 -14.46
C LYS A 138 14.64 -3.57 -13.87
N VAL A 139 14.12 -3.80 -12.67
CA VAL A 139 14.26 -5.08 -11.94
C VAL A 139 13.72 -6.27 -12.74
N ASN A 140 12.68 -6.04 -13.52
CA ASN A 140 11.93 -7.09 -14.22
C ASN A 140 12.22 -7.17 -15.73
N LEU A 141 13.17 -6.36 -16.23
CA LEU A 141 13.71 -6.53 -17.59
C LEU A 141 14.56 -7.80 -17.69
N SER A 142 14.75 -8.29 -18.91
CA SER A 142 15.68 -9.40 -19.17
C SER A 142 17.13 -8.99 -18.91
N GLN A 143 17.94 -9.94 -18.41
CA GLN A 143 19.34 -9.70 -18.05
C GLN A 143 20.20 -9.08 -19.18
N PRO A 144 20.06 -9.48 -20.46
CA PRO A 144 20.83 -8.86 -21.54
C PRO A 144 20.54 -7.37 -21.68
N ILE A 145 19.27 -6.98 -21.60
CA ILE A 145 18.85 -5.57 -21.71
C ILE A 145 19.32 -4.79 -20.48
N GLN A 146 19.19 -5.36 -19.28
CA GLN A 146 19.71 -4.72 -18.06
C GLN A 146 21.22 -4.44 -18.16
N ASN A 147 22.00 -5.39 -18.67
CA ASN A 147 23.44 -5.24 -18.84
C ASN A 147 23.80 -4.14 -19.85
N GLU A 148 23.07 -4.04 -20.96
CA GLU A 148 23.28 -2.97 -21.94
C GLU A 148 22.90 -1.60 -21.36
N LEU A 149 21.78 -1.50 -20.65
CA LEU A 149 21.37 -0.26 -19.97
C LEU A 149 22.36 0.18 -18.89
N ALA A 150 23.00 -0.75 -18.19
CA ALA A 150 23.99 -0.44 -17.15
C ALA A 150 25.29 0.17 -17.71
N ARG A 151 25.61 -0.05 -19.00
CA ARG A 151 26.78 0.53 -19.67
C ARG A 151 26.54 1.95 -20.20
N ARG A 152 25.31 2.45 -20.08
CA ARG A 152 24.86 3.72 -20.68
C ARG A 152 24.66 4.79 -19.59
N PRO A 153 24.60 6.08 -19.98
CA PRO A 153 24.25 7.14 -19.04
C PRO A 153 22.88 6.89 -18.41
N ASN A 154 22.74 7.29 -17.14
CA ASN A 154 21.51 7.12 -16.39
C ASN A 154 20.35 7.88 -17.05
N CYS A 155 19.27 7.18 -17.37
CA CYS A 155 18.01 7.82 -17.76
C CYS A 155 17.43 8.62 -16.59
N THR A 156 16.80 9.76 -16.87
CA THR A 156 16.17 10.62 -15.86
C THR A 156 14.65 10.51 -15.80
N THR A 157 14.03 9.91 -16.82
CA THR A 157 12.58 9.71 -16.92
C THR A 157 12.23 8.27 -17.28
N LEU A 158 11.02 7.85 -16.94
CA LEU A 158 10.51 6.52 -17.31
C LEU A 158 10.47 6.33 -18.82
N GLU A 159 10.03 7.34 -19.56
CA GLU A 159 9.87 7.25 -21.01
C GLU A 159 11.21 7.09 -21.74
N GLN A 160 12.25 7.79 -21.29
CA GLN A 160 13.60 7.62 -21.82
C GLN A 160 14.11 6.20 -21.57
N LEU A 161 13.90 5.68 -20.35
CA LEU A 161 14.29 4.32 -20.00
C LEU A 161 13.56 3.26 -20.84
N ILE A 162 12.26 3.44 -21.07
CA ILE A 162 11.47 2.53 -21.90
C ILE A 162 11.98 2.56 -23.35
N PHE A 163 12.27 3.74 -23.89
CA PHE A 163 12.79 3.88 -25.25
C PHE A 163 14.11 3.10 -25.43
N GLU A 164 15.08 3.30 -24.54
CA GLU A 164 16.36 2.60 -24.55
C GLU A 164 16.19 1.08 -24.40
N ALA A 165 15.28 0.64 -23.54
CA ALA A 165 15.00 -0.78 -23.35
C ALA A 165 14.42 -1.44 -24.61
N ILE A 166 13.52 -0.75 -25.32
CA ILE A 166 12.94 -1.26 -26.58
C ILE A 166 14.01 -1.31 -27.67
N TYR A 167 14.82 -0.26 -27.80
CA TYR A 167 15.90 -0.19 -28.78
C TYR A 167 16.91 -1.33 -28.61
N HIS A 168 17.31 -1.59 -27.36
CA HIS A 168 18.26 -2.66 -27.06
C HIS A 168 17.65 -4.06 -27.09
N GLY A 169 16.36 -4.21 -26.79
CA GLY A 169 15.64 -5.46 -27.01
C GLY A 169 15.69 -5.89 -28.48
N TRP A 170 15.41 -4.96 -29.40
CA TRP A 170 15.49 -5.23 -30.83
C TRP A 170 16.90 -5.56 -31.31
N LEU A 171 17.93 -4.88 -30.79
CA LEU A 171 19.32 -5.15 -31.15
C LEU A 171 19.82 -6.52 -30.64
N GLY A 172 19.27 -7.00 -29.52
CA GLY A 172 19.55 -8.34 -29.00
C GLY A 172 18.98 -9.44 -29.91
N ASP A 173 17.75 -9.25 -30.39
CA ASP A 173 17.06 -10.20 -31.28
C ASP A 173 17.72 -10.33 -32.67
N LEU A 174 18.49 -9.33 -33.10
CA LEU A 174 19.23 -9.35 -34.38
C LEU A 174 20.61 -10.02 -34.33
N LYS A 175 21.12 -10.37 -33.13
CA LYS A 175 22.45 -10.98 -32.97
C LYS A 175 22.44 -12.52 -33.01
N ILE A 176 21.36 -13.12 -33.51
CA ILE A 176 21.17 -14.57 -33.65
C ILE A 176 21.43 -14.99 -35.09
#